data_AF-A0A4Q7F9D7-F1
#
_entry.id   AF-A0A4Q7F9D7-F1
#
_cell.length_a   1.000
_cell.length_b   1.000
_cell.length_c   1.000
_cell.angle_alpha   90.00
_cell.angle_beta   90.00
_cell.angle_gamma   90.00
#
_symmetry.space_group_name_H-M   'P 1'
#
loop_
_entity.id
_entity.type
_entity.pdbx_description
1 polymer ?
#
loop_
_entity_poly.entity_id
_entity_poly.type
_entity_poly.pdbx_seq_one_letter_code
_entity_poly.pdbx_strand_id
1 'polypeptide(L)' 'MAAAAAAIVASFGASTDAVAQDRYCLQGRIWGYPGNCQFASYAQCMASASGTNAYCGVNPRYYARRYRGYR' A
#
# COMPACT_ATOMS: atom_id res chain seq x y z
N MET A 1 -7.09 -15.21 39.91
CA MET A 1 -6.55 -15.60 38.60
C MET A 1 -7.45 -14.98 37.55
N ALA A 2 -6.97 -13.93 36.87
CA ALA A 2 -6.81 -13.86 35.41
C ALA A 2 -8.15 -13.68 34.65
N ALA A 3 -8.30 -12.81 33.65
CA ALA A 3 -7.31 -12.32 32.71
C ALA A 3 -7.69 -10.90 32.25
N ALA A 4 -6.68 -10.05 32.07
CA ALA A 4 -6.81 -8.80 31.34
C ALA A 4 -6.99 -9.13 29.85
N ALA A 5 -8.20 -8.95 29.31
CA ALA A 5 -8.43 -8.96 27.87
C ALA A 5 -8.19 -7.54 27.34
N ALA A 6 -6.92 -7.17 27.13
CA ALA A 6 -6.58 -6.02 26.33
C ALA A 6 -6.90 -6.34 24.87
N ALA A 7 -8.10 -5.95 24.41
CA ALA A 7 -8.44 -5.99 23.01
C ALA A 7 -7.58 -4.96 22.28
N ILE A 8 -6.46 -5.41 21.71
CA ILE A 8 -5.63 -4.60 20.83
C ILE A 8 -6.46 -4.43 19.55
N VAL A 9 -7.20 -3.33 19.46
CA VAL A 9 -7.79 -2.88 18.21
C VAL A 9 -6.62 -2.47 17.32
N ALA A 10 -6.11 -3.42 16.54
CA ALA A 10 -5.22 -3.11 15.44
C ALA A 10 -6.03 -2.29 14.43
N SER A 11 -5.96 -0.97 14.57
CA SER A 11 -6.44 -0.04 13.56
C SER A 11 -5.59 -0.25 12.31
N PHE A 12 -6.08 -1.09 11.39
CA PHE A 12 -5.62 -1.10 10.01
C PHE A 12 -6.07 0.22 9.40
N GLY A 13 -5.28 1.28 9.60
CA GLY A 13 -5.54 2.59 9.03
C GLY A 13 -5.48 2.51 7.51
N ALA A 14 -6.61 2.24 6.87
CA ALA A 14 -6.84 2.53 5.46
C ALA A 14 -6.89 4.07 5.34
N SER A 15 -5.71 4.66 5.16
CA SER A 15 -5.51 6.11 5.14
C SER A 15 -6.03 6.62 3.79
N THR A 16 -7.22 7.23 3.74
CA THR A 16 -7.84 7.67 2.48
C THR A 16 -7.22 8.96 1.89
N ASP A 17 -5.90 9.08 1.91
CA ASP A 17 -5.15 10.12 1.19
C ASP A 17 -4.73 9.59 -0.17
N ALA A 18 -5.68 9.39 -1.08
CA ALA A 18 -5.42 8.87 -2.44
C ALA A 18 -4.30 9.64 -3.19
N VAL A 19 -4.00 10.88 -2.80
CA VAL A 19 -2.93 11.70 -3.37
C VAL A 19 -1.54 11.34 -2.83
N ALA A 20 -1.42 10.96 -1.56
CA ALA A 20 -0.14 10.55 -0.95
C ALA A 20 0.11 9.04 -1.03
N GLN A 21 -0.97 8.26 -1.12
CA GLN A 21 -1.00 6.80 -1.12
C GLN A 21 -0.65 6.18 -2.49
N ASP A 22 -0.27 6.99 -3.48
CA ASP A 22 -0.10 6.53 -4.86
C ASP A 22 1.38 6.21 -5.21
N ARG A 23 2.25 6.04 -4.21
CA ARG A 23 3.71 5.84 -4.43
C ARG A 23 4.06 4.39 -4.75
N TYR A 24 3.41 3.45 -4.07
CA TYR A 24 3.63 2.02 -4.23
C TYR A 24 2.32 1.33 -4.64
N CYS A 25 2.45 0.41 -5.58
CA CYS A 25 1.36 -0.39 -6.10
C CYS A 25 1.56 -1.85 -5.75
N LEU A 26 0.51 -2.46 -5.22
CA LEU A 26 0.40 -3.90 -5.07
C LEU A 26 0.04 -4.49 -6.44
N GLN A 27 1.04 -5.07 -7.08
CA GLN A 27 0.96 -5.70 -8.39
C GLN A 27 0.85 -7.20 -8.21
N GLY A 28 -0.12 -7.84 -8.83
CA GLY A 28 -0.29 -9.28 -8.68
C GLY A 28 -1.34 -9.78 -9.63
N ARG A 29 -1.48 -11.10 -9.72
CA ARG A 29 -2.41 -11.73 -10.66
C ARG A 29 -3.87 -11.34 -10.41
N ILE A 30 -4.20 -10.96 -9.17
CA ILE A 30 -5.53 -10.57 -8.72
C ILE A 30 -5.84 -9.10 -9.07
N TRP A 31 -4.83 -8.23 -9.03
CA TRP A 31 -5.01 -6.76 -9.12
C TRP A 31 -4.80 -6.19 -10.53
N GLY A 32 -4.24 -6.95 -11.46
CA GLY A 32 -3.95 -6.48 -12.82
C GLY A 32 -2.84 -5.42 -12.88
N TYR A 33 -2.73 -4.72 -14.02
CA TYR A 33 -1.78 -3.61 -14.20
C TYR A 33 -2.53 -2.27 -14.28
N PRO A 34 -2.12 -1.23 -13.53
CA PRO A 34 -0.91 -1.12 -12.71
C PRO A 34 -1.01 -1.71 -11.30
N GLY A 35 -2.12 -2.35 -10.94
CA GLY A 35 -2.36 -2.96 -9.63
C GLY A 35 -3.06 -1.99 -8.65
N ASN A 36 -3.00 -2.30 -7.35
CA ASN A 36 -3.57 -1.45 -6.30
C ASN A 36 -2.54 -0.44 -5.77
N CYS A 37 -2.61 0.81 -6.23
CA CYS A 37 -1.73 1.91 -5.84
C CYS A 37 -2.27 2.73 -4.67
N GLN A 38 -2.62 2.06 -3.57
CA GLN A 38 -3.13 2.69 -2.34
C GLN A 38 -2.07 2.72 -1.22
N PHE A 39 -0.79 2.49 -1.52
CA PHE A 39 0.26 2.47 -0.51
C PHE A 39 1.22 3.67 -0.61
N ALA A 40 1.30 4.43 0.47
CA ALA A 40 2.28 5.52 0.60
C ALA A 40 3.71 5.00 0.90
N SER A 41 3.82 3.79 1.46
CA SER A 41 5.09 3.17 1.85
C SER A 41 5.20 1.70 1.40
N TYR A 42 6.43 1.26 1.14
CA TYR A 42 6.72 -0.11 0.72
C TYR A 42 6.36 -1.14 1.80
N ALA A 43 6.61 -0.84 3.07
CA ALA A 43 6.28 -1.72 4.19
C ALA A 43 4.78 -1.98 4.32
N GLN A 44 3.96 -0.93 4.15
CA GLN A 44 2.50 -1.05 4.20
C GLN A 44 1.97 -1.86 3.01
N CYS A 45 2.55 -1.66 1.82
CA CYS A 45 2.26 -2.50 0.66
C CYS A 45 2.62 -3.97 0.92
N MET A 46 3.81 -4.25 1.47
CA MET A 46 4.23 -5.62 1.76
C MET A 46 3.35 -6.29 2.81
N ALA A 47 2.88 -5.53 3.80
CA ALA A 47 1.93 -6.05 4.78
C ALA A 47 0.62 -6.52 4.11
N SER A 48 0.14 -5.80 3.08
CA SER A 48 -1.01 -6.23 2.27
C SER A 48 -0.68 -7.31 1.25
N ALA A 49 0.57 -7.36 0.77
CA ALA A 49 1.06 -8.44 -0.09
C ALA A 49 1.16 -9.76 0.68
N SER A 50 1.46 -9.70 1.97
CA SER A 50 1.57 -10.85 2.86
C SER A 50 0.29 -11.68 2.84
N GLY A 51 0.41 -12.96 2.48
CA GLY A 51 -0.74 -13.85 2.31
C GLY A 51 -1.47 -13.74 0.97
N THR A 52 -0.98 -12.92 0.04
CA THR A 52 -1.48 -12.82 -1.34
C THR A 52 -0.40 -13.18 -2.35
N ASN A 53 -0.78 -13.55 -3.58
CA ASN A 53 0.17 -13.73 -4.70
C ASN A 53 0.40 -12.39 -5.43
N ALA A 54 0.74 -11.36 -4.65
CA ALA A 54 1.03 -10.03 -5.13
C ALA A 54 2.39 -9.56 -4.59
N TYR A 55 3.00 -8.63 -5.30
CA TYR A 55 4.27 -8.01 -5.03
C TYR A 55 4.12 -6.48 -5.01
N CYS A 56 5.04 -5.80 -4.35
CA CYS A 56 5.02 -4.35 -4.26
C CYS A 56 5.97 -3.72 -5.27
N GLY A 57 5.44 -2.89 -6.16
CA GLY A 57 6.19 -2.11 -7.14
C GLY A 57 6.02 -0.61 -6.93
N VAL A 58 6.98 0.19 -7.40
CA VAL A 58 6.82 1.66 -7.44
C VAL A 58 5.80 2.03 -8.52
N ASN A 59 4.91 2.98 -8.23
CA ASN A 59 3.92 3.44 -9.19
C ASN A 59 4.59 4.18 -10.37
N PRO A 60 4.49 3.68 -11.61
CA PRO A 60 5.07 4.37 -12.76
C PRO A 60 4.42 5.74 -13.02
N ARG A 61 3.15 5.95 -12.63
CA ARG A 61 2.49 7.26 -12.71
C ARG A 61 3.06 8.25 -11.71
N TYR A 62 3.49 7.79 -10.54
CA TYR A 62 4.17 8.64 -9.56
C TYR A 62 5.53 9.12 -10.10
N TYR A 63 6.30 8.20 -10.69
CA TYR A 63 7.58 8.52 -11.31
C TYR A 63 7.41 9.48 -12.51
N ALA A 64 6.43 9.23 -13.39
CA ALA A 64 6.14 10.10 -14.53
C ALA A 64 5.68 11.51 -14.13
N ARG A 65 4.86 11.62 -13.07
CA ARG A 65 4.46 12.93 -12.50
C ARG A 65 5.69 13.68 -11.96
N ARG A 66 6.58 12.98 -11.26
CA ARG A 66 7.82 13.57 -10.73
C ARG A 66 8.72 14.08 -11.87
N TYR A 67 8.89 13.28 -12.93
CA TYR A 67 9.65 13.70 -14.13
C TYR A 67 9.04 14.93 -14.82
N ARG A 68 7.72 15.03 -14.91
CA ARG A 68 7.05 16.22 -15.48
C ARG A 68 7.26 17.49 -14.66
N GLY A 69 7.35 17.38 -13.34
CA GLY A 69 7.61 18.54 -12.47
C GLY A 69 9.08 18.99 -12.46
N TYR A 70 10.00 18.18 -13.00
CA TYR A 70 11.42 18.54 -13.16
C TYR A 70 11.73 19.29 -14.47
N ARG A 71 10.75 19.41 -15.38
CA ARG A 71 10.89 20.08 -16.67
C ARG A 71 10.25 21.46 -16.63
#